data_AF-A0A924VL08-F1
#
_entry.id   AF-A0A924VL08-F1
#
_cell.length_a   1.000
_cell.length_b   1.000
_cell.length_c   1.000
_cell.angle_alpha   90.00
_cell.angle_beta   90.00
_cell.angle_gamma   90.00
#
_symmetry.space_group_name_H-M   'P 1'
#
loop_
_entity.id
_entity.type
_entity.pdbx_description
1 polymer ?
#
loop_
_entity_poly.entity_id
_entity_poly.type
_entity_poly.pdbx_seq_one_letter_code
_entity_poly.pdbx_strand_id
1 'polypeptide(L)'
;MKKNFDNDLHLSFDPEENLRIENQLLELKLKAEFGAETFTGGDIPAEVENEFLKNVLEFENSYVQSGETKIYDILGNPKLKPEPEVDDGELEACLQEVNDMLLRHKIAVDFGGSYHARTKYKFITEELFEEYIFQAGIPGMTMHFIYEEFHPDHKIDLGNKAKNFIMAWFKKEPDKILWELADRIILPDGSALSKEQIMQKLLMTFDCYSGFAECKYVISDISFEINDDSGTALVEGAVSYNATINGEETIAIRGNCKLYFSLEYGWWDIFFFHIPGFNSP
;
A
#
# COMPACT_ATOMS: atom_id res chain seq x y z
N MET A 1 -25.97 -2.80 -38.07
CA MET A 1 -25.10 -3.95 -38.39
C MET A 1 -23.86 -3.85 -37.51
N LYS A 2 -23.78 -4.59 -36.40
CA LYS A 2 -22.53 -4.76 -35.66
C LYS A 2 -21.70 -5.77 -36.44
N LYS A 3 -20.55 -5.36 -36.99
CA LYS A 3 -19.56 -6.28 -37.54
C LYS A 3 -18.86 -6.93 -36.35
N ASN A 4 -19.02 -8.23 -36.19
CA ASN A 4 -18.07 -9.03 -35.42
C ASN A 4 -16.74 -8.96 -36.17
N PHE A 5 -15.73 -8.40 -35.54
CA PHE A 5 -14.34 -8.64 -35.94
C PHE A 5 -13.96 -9.98 -35.34
N ASP A 6 -14.14 -11.06 -36.11
CA ASP A 6 -13.39 -12.29 -35.86
C ASP A 6 -11.93 -11.95 -36.17
N ASN A 7 -11.11 -11.89 -35.12
CA ASN A 7 -9.77 -11.31 -35.14
C ASN A 7 -8.69 -12.39 -35.33
N ASP A 8 -8.96 -13.44 -36.10
CA ASP A 8 -7.96 -14.47 -36.44
C ASP A 8 -7.15 -14.06 -37.68
N LEU A 9 -6.36 -12.99 -37.54
CA LEU A 9 -5.33 -12.63 -38.50
C LEU A 9 -4.09 -13.48 -38.24
N HIS A 10 -4.02 -14.66 -38.87
CA HIS A 10 -2.79 -15.45 -38.95
C HIS A 10 -1.78 -14.74 -39.87
N LEU A 11 -0.88 -13.95 -39.28
CA LEU A 11 0.11 -13.12 -39.97
C LEU A 11 1.44 -13.86 -40.20
N SER A 12 1.66 -14.97 -39.50
CA SER A 12 2.76 -15.92 -39.69
C SER A 12 2.27 -17.37 -39.73
N PHE A 13 3.08 -18.26 -40.32
CA PHE A 13 2.87 -19.72 -40.25
C PHE A 13 3.34 -20.32 -38.92
N ASP A 14 4.06 -19.55 -38.10
CA ASP A 14 4.46 -19.92 -36.75
C ASP A 14 3.39 -19.46 -35.73
N PRO A 15 2.75 -20.38 -35.00
CA PRO A 15 1.79 -20.04 -33.95
C PRO A 15 2.39 -19.15 -32.85
N GLU A 16 3.66 -19.32 -32.51
CA GLU A 16 4.29 -18.52 -31.46
C GLU A 16 4.51 -17.07 -31.94
N GLU A 17 4.90 -16.89 -33.19
CA GLU A 17 5.07 -15.57 -33.80
C GLU A 17 3.74 -14.82 -33.91
N ASN A 18 2.64 -15.52 -34.21
CA ASN A 18 1.29 -14.92 -34.20
C ASN A 18 0.90 -14.39 -32.82
N LEU A 19 1.16 -15.15 -31.74
CA LEU A 19 0.88 -14.71 -30.38
C LEU A 19 1.71 -13.47 -30.00
N ARG A 20 2.99 -13.42 -30.39
CA ARG A 20 3.83 -12.24 -30.15
C ARG A 20 3.31 -11.01 -30.89
N ILE A 21 2.82 -11.16 -32.12
CA ILE A 21 2.21 -10.06 -32.88
C ILE A 21 0.91 -9.61 -32.21
N GLU A 22 0.07 -10.54 -31.72
CA GLU A 22 -1.15 -10.21 -31.00
C GLU A 22 -0.83 -9.43 -29.70
N ASN A 23 0.19 -9.83 -28.95
CA ASN A 23 0.63 -9.12 -27.74
C ASN A 23 1.03 -7.67 -28.06
N GLN A 24 1.85 -7.46 -29.08
CA GLN A 24 2.23 -6.12 -29.52
C GLN A 24 1.03 -5.26 -29.93
N LEU A 25 0.04 -5.87 -30.60
CA LEU A 25 -1.19 -5.16 -30.97
C LEU A 25 -2.02 -4.78 -29.73
N LEU A 26 -2.12 -5.67 -28.75
CA LEU A 26 -2.82 -5.42 -27.49
C LEU A 26 -2.14 -4.31 -26.69
N GLU A 27 -0.81 -4.30 -26.58
CA GLU A 27 -0.05 -3.21 -25.94
C GLU A 27 -0.28 -1.87 -26.62
N LEU A 28 -0.18 -1.82 -27.95
CA LEU A 28 -0.44 -0.61 -28.71
C LEU A 28 -1.87 -0.11 -28.51
N LYS A 29 -2.85 -1.02 -28.44
CA LYS A 29 -4.24 -0.67 -28.16
C LYS A 29 -4.41 -0.13 -26.75
N LEU A 30 -3.84 -0.79 -25.74
CA LEU A 30 -3.88 -0.35 -24.35
C LEU A 30 -3.26 1.04 -24.17
N LYS A 31 -2.10 1.26 -24.80
CA LYS A 31 -1.44 2.57 -24.81
C LYS A 31 -2.24 3.64 -25.54
N ALA A 32 -2.83 3.32 -26.68
CA ALA A 32 -3.57 4.29 -27.49
C ALA A 32 -4.92 4.67 -26.88
N GLU A 33 -5.66 3.71 -26.31
CA GLU A 33 -7.00 3.91 -25.77
C GLU A 33 -6.98 4.40 -24.30
N PHE A 34 -6.03 3.93 -23.49
CA PHE A 34 -6.01 4.17 -22.04
C PHE A 34 -4.72 4.85 -21.54
N GLY A 35 -3.73 5.08 -22.41
CA GLY A 35 -2.45 5.69 -22.01
C GLY A 35 -1.56 4.76 -21.19
N ALA A 36 -1.86 3.46 -21.13
CA ALA A 36 -1.11 2.50 -20.34
C ALA A 36 0.36 2.40 -20.80
N GLU A 37 1.28 2.44 -19.85
CA GLU A 37 2.68 2.05 -20.06
C GLU A 37 2.83 0.59 -19.66
N THR A 38 2.86 -0.31 -20.65
CA THR A 38 3.06 -1.74 -20.44
C THR A 38 4.57 -2.00 -20.28
N PHE A 39 5.00 -2.41 -19.08
CA PHE A 39 6.37 -2.83 -18.80
C PHE A 39 6.52 -4.34 -18.97
N THR A 40 6.26 -4.84 -20.18
CA THR A 40 6.53 -6.22 -20.58
C THR A 40 8.00 -6.33 -21.00
N GLY A 41 8.88 -6.47 -20.00
CA GLY A 41 10.30 -6.66 -20.21
C GLY A 41 10.78 -7.99 -19.63
N GLY A 42 10.95 -9.01 -20.47
CA GLY A 42 11.56 -10.28 -20.08
C GLY A 42 11.18 -11.48 -20.98
N ASP A 43 11.85 -12.62 -20.77
CA ASP A 43 11.57 -13.92 -21.41
C ASP A 43 10.25 -14.54 -20.88
N ILE A 44 9.14 -13.80 -20.96
CA ILE A 44 7.81 -14.32 -20.60
C ILE A 44 7.27 -15.12 -21.80
N PRO A 45 6.73 -16.34 -21.59
CA PRO A 45 6.08 -17.08 -22.66
C PRO A 45 4.93 -16.26 -23.28
N ALA A 46 4.88 -16.23 -24.62
CA ALA A 46 3.94 -15.37 -25.36
C ALA A 46 2.46 -15.60 -24.98
N GLU A 47 2.08 -16.83 -24.64
CA GLU A 47 0.73 -17.18 -24.19
C GLU A 47 0.35 -16.52 -22.85
N VAL A 48 1.29 -16.49 -21.89
CA VAL A 48 1.06 -15.91 -20.55
C VAL A 48 0.93 -14.39 -20.66
N GLU A 49 1.80 -13.77 -21.46
CA GLU A 49 1.71 -12.34 -21.75
C GLU A 49 0.40 -11.98 -22.46
N ASN A 50 -0.06 -12.83 -23.40
CA ASN A 50 -1.33 -12.64 -24.10
C ASN A 50 -2.53 -12.65 -23.15
N GLU A 51 -2.59 -13.65 -22.28
CA GLU A 51 -3.66 -13.77 -21.27
C GLU A 51 -3.65 -12.56 -20.33
N PHE A 52 -2.46 -12.14 -19.87
CA PHE A 52 -2.31 -10.95 -19.05
C PHE A 52 -2.83 -9.68 -19.75
N LEU A 53 -2.38 -9.40 -20.98
CA LEU A 53 -2.82 -8.21 -21.73
C LEU A 53 -4.31 -8.21 -22.02
N LYS A 54 -4.91 -9.38 -22.27
CA LYS A 54 -6.37 -9.53 -22.42
C LYS A 54 -7.10 -9.19 -21.12
N ASN A 55 -6.61 -9.67 -19.98
CA ASN A 55 -7.18 -9.34 -18.67
C ASN A 55 -7.05 -7.84 -18.34
N VAL A 56 -5.91 -7.22 -18.65
CA VAL A 56 -5.73 -5.77 -18.48
C VAL A 56 -6.68 -4.99 -19.40
N LEU A 57 -6.84 -5.41 -20.66
CA LEU A 57 -7.77 -4.76 -21.57
C LEU A 57 -9.23 -4.90 -21.12
N GLU A 58 -9.63 -6.05 -20.58
CA GLU A 58 -10.96 -6.24 -20.00
C GLU A 58 -11.15 -5.36 -18.76
N PHE A 59 -10.13 -5.25 -17.89
CA PHE A 59 -10.11 -4.34 -16.75
C PHE A 59 -10.37 -2.89 -17.18
N GLU A 60 -9.54 -2.35 -18.08
CA GLU A 60 -9.63 -0.96 -18.52
C GLU A 60 -10.98 -0.66 -19.20
N ASN A 61 -11.47 -1.59 -20.02
CA ASN A 61 -12.78 -1.45 -20.63
C ASN A 61 -13.91 -1.49 -19.59
N SER A 62 -13.84 -2.40 -18.61
CA SER A 62 -14.84 -2.47 -17.54
C SER A 62 -14.84 -1.19 -16.71
N TYR A 63 -13.67 -0.63 -16.44
CA TYR A 63 -13.49 0.60 -15.68
C TYR A 63 -14.10 1.80 -16.42
N VAL A 64 -13.73 2.01 -17.69
CA VAL A 64 -14.25 3.12 -18.51
C VAL A 64 -15.76 2.99 -18.79
N GLN A 65 -16.28 1.77 -18.89
CA GLN A 65 -17.72 1.55 -19.12
C GLN A 65 -18.54 1.57 -17.83
N SER A 66 -17.91 1.32 -16.67
CA SER A 66 -18.58 1.42 -15.38
C SER A 66 -18.82 2.89 -15.03
N GLY A 67 -20.09 3.27 -14.86
CA GLY A 67 -20.41 4.54 -14.25
C GLY A 67 -20.09 4.50 -12.75
N GLU A 68 -19.73 5.65 -12.20
CA GLU A 68 -19.64 5.82 -10.75
C GLU A 68 -20.99 5.49 -10.12
N THR A 69 -21.00 4.58 -9.15
CA THR A 69 -22.19 4.21 -8.40
C THR A 69 -21.91 4.42 -6.92
N LYS A 70 -22.90 4.98 -6.23
CA LYS A 70 -22.83 5.25 -4.81
C LYS A 70 -22.84 3.94 -4.02
N ILE A 71 -22.00 3.81 -2.98
CA ILE A 71 -21.93 2.61 -2.14
C ILE A 71 -23.31 2.26 -1.56
N TYR A 72 -24.07 3.26 -1.11
CA TYR A 72 -25.44 3.06 -0.61
C TYR A 72 -26.36 2.32 -1.59
N ASP A 73 -26.25 2.63 -2.89
CA ASP A 73 -27.06 2.01 -3.94
C ASP A 73 -26.61 0.57 -4.21
N ILE A 74 -25.30 0.31 -4.18
CA ILE A 74 -24.72 -1.03 -4.32
C ILE A 74 -25.19 -1.96 -3.22
N LEU A 75 -25.32 -1.43 -2.00
CA LEU A 75 -25.81 -2.17 -0.84
C LEU A 75 -27.33 -2.39 -0.84
N GLY A 76 -28.04 -1.88 -1.86
CA GLY A 76 -29.48 -2.04 -2.01
C GLY A 76 -30.30 -1.12 -1.11
N ASN A 77 -29.79 0.08 -0.80
CA ASN A 77 -30.48 1.09 0.01
C ASN A 77 -30.89 0.57 1.41
N PRO A 78 -29.95 0.13 2.25
CA PRO A 78 -30.23 -0.44 3.55
C PRO A 78 -30.91 0.57 4.49
N LYS A 79 -31.97 0.16 5.18
CA LYS A 79 -32.68 0.99 6.16
C LYS A 79 -32.02 0.89 7.53
N LEU A 80 -30.99 1.69 7.74
CA LEU A 80 -30.29 1.79 9.02
C LEU A 80 -30.75 3.01 9.80
N LYS A 81 -30.66 2.94 11.12
CA LYS A 81 -30.85 4.11 11.99
C LYS A 81 -29.63 5.02 11.87
N PRO A 82 -29.79 6.35 11.83
CA PRO A 82 -28.66 7.27 11.94
C PRO A 82 -27.99 7.12 13.32
N GLU A 83 -26.71 7.45 13.44
CA GLU A 83 -25.93 7.22 14.65
C GLU A 83 -26.59 7.77 15.95
N PRO A 84 -27.20 8.97 15.97
CA PRO A 84 -27.83 9.52 17.17
C PRO A 84 -29.04 8.72 17.67
N GLU A 85 -29.65 7.89 16.83
CA GLU A 85 -30.83 7.07 17.15
C GLU A 85 -30.47 5.63 17.56
N VAL A 86 -29.19 5.26 17.49
CA VAL A 86 -28.69 3.94 17.91
C VAL A 86 -28.33 3.98 19.40
N ASP A 87 -28.95 3.10 20.18
CA ASP A 87 -28.66 2.94 21.61
C ASP A 87 -27.28 2.31 21.83
N ASP A 88 -26.58 2.73 22.88
CA ASP A 88 -25.24 2.21 23.22
C ASP A 88 -25.23 0.68 23.45
N GLY A 89 -26.33 0.12 23.97
CA GLY A 89 -26.45 -1.33 24.20
C GLY A 89 -26.64 -2.15 22.92
N GLU A 90 -27.10 -1.52 21.83
CA GLU A 90 -27.34 -2.17 20.54
C GLU A 90 -26.22 -1.88 19.52
N LEU A 91 -25.40 -0.87 19.78
CA LEU A 91 -24.43 -0.31 18.83
C LEU A 91 -23.45 -1.34 18.26
N GLU A 92 -22.88 -2.21 19.10
CA GLU A 92 -21.93 -3.24 18.65
C GLU A 92 -22.61 -4.27 17.73
N ALA A 93 -23.86 -4.64 18.02
CA ALA A 93 -24.63 -5.54 17.16
C ALA A 93 -24.97 -4.87 15.82
N CYS A 94 -25.36 -3.59 15.85
CA CYS A 94 -25.61 -2.81 14.63
C CYS A 94 -24.34 -2.68 13.78
N LEU A 95 -23.19 -2.40 14.40
CA LEU A 95 -21.90 -2.31 13.69
C LEU A 95 -21.50 -3.65 13.07
N GLN A 96 -21.71 -4.77 13.77
CA GLN A 96 -21.45 -6.10 13.21
C GLN A 96 -22.35 -6.39 11.99
N GLU A 97 -23.64 -6.06 12.07
CA GLU A 97 -24.58 -6.25 10.95
C GLU A 97 -24.17 -5.45 9.71
N VAL A 98 -23.72 -4.21 9.92
CA VAL A 98 -23.19 -3.35 8.85
C VAL A 98 -21.92 -3.95 8.25
N ASN A 99 -20.98 -4.42 9.05
CA ASN A 99 -19.75 -5.06 8.55
C ASN A 99 -20.04 -6.35 7.77
N ASP A 100 -20.96 -7.19 8.25
CA ASP A 100 -21.39 -8.41 7.55
C ASP A 100 -22.10 -8.08 6.22
N MET A 101 -22.81 -6.95 6.16
CA MET A 101 -23.40 -6.44 4.92
C MET A 101 -22.34 -5.97 3.93
N LEU A 102 -21.33 -5.20 4.37
CA LEU A 102 -20.22 -4.77 3.53
C LEU A 102 -19.45 -5.97 2.97
N LEU A 103 -19.10 -6.94 3.82
CA LEU A 103 -18.34 -8.11 3.41
C LEU A 103 -19.06 -8.96 2.35
N ARG A 104 -20.39 -9.07 2.46
CA ARG A 104 -21.23 -9.74 1.43
C ARG A 104 -21.15 -9.06 0.07
N HIS A 105 -20.94 -7.75 0.05
CA HIS A 105 -20.77 -6.94 -1.17
C HIS A 105 -19.29 -6.73 -1.53
N LYS A 106 -18.38 -7.49 -0.91
CA LYS A 106 -16.93 -7.40 -1.16
C LYS A 106 -16.38 -6.00 -0.89
N ILE A 107 -16.88 -5.37 0.15
CA ILE A 107 -16.35 -4.12 0.70
C ILE A 107 -15.79 -4.42 2.08
N ALA A 108 -14.57 -3.98 2.33
CA ALA A 108 -13.90 -4.05 3.61
C ALA A 108 -13.50 -2.63 4.05
N VAL A 109 -13.60 -2.37 5.35
CA VAL A 109 -13.23 -1.08 5.94
C VAL A 109 -12.23 -1.33 7.05
N ASP A 110 -11.06 -0.74 6.90
CA ASP A 110 -9.95 -0.86 7.82
C ASP A 110 -9.79 0.43 8.63
N PHE A 111 -9.42 0.28 9.91
CA PHE A 111 -9.14 1.39 10.82
C PHE A 111 -7.73 1.19 11.38
N GLY A 112 -6.81 2.08 11.08
CA GLY A 112 -5.44 2.04 11.59
C GLY A 112 -5.35 2.32 13.10
N GLY A 113 -6.29 3.09 13.63
CA GLY A 113 -6.41 3.43 15.06
C GLY A 113 -7.45 2.63 15.87
N SER A 114 -7.42 2.85 17.19
CA SER A 114 -8.46 2.35 18.10
C SER A 114 -9.59 3.36 18.24
N TYR A 115 -10.65 3.19 17.46
CA TYR A 115 -11.84 4.05 17.49
C TYR A 115 -13.01 3.41 18.22
N HIS A 116 -13.83 4.25 18.84
CA HIS A 116 -15.09 3.84 19.46
C HIS A 116 -16.05 3.29 18.40
N ALA A 117 -16.85 2.26 18.73
CA ALA A 117 -17.81 1.67 17.81
C ALA A 117 -18.75 2.70 17.17
N ARG A 118 -19.11 3.74 17.93
CA ARG A 118 -19.97 4.85 17.49
C ARG A 118 -19.35 5.63 16.33
N THR A 119 -18.05 5.92 16.41
CA THR A 119 -17.30 6.58 15.33
C THR A 119 -17.26 5.70 14.09
N LYS A 120 -16.98 4.41 14.26
CA LYS A 120 -16.94 3.44 13.14
C LYS A 120 -18.29 3.33 12.44
N TYR A 121 -19.36 3.17 13.23
CA TYR A 121 -20.72 3.08 12.72
C TYR A 121 -21.09 4.33 11.93
N LYS A 122 -20.89 5.52 12.54
CA LYS A 122 -21.17 6.81 11.89
C LYS A 122 -20.46 6.94 10.55
N PHE A 123 -19.14 6.74 10.54
CA PHE A 123 -18.34 6.84 9.33
C PHE A 123 -18.89 5.92 8.24
N ILE A 124 -19.13 4.64 8.56
CA ILE A 124 -19.59 3.69 7.56
C ILE A 124 -20.97 4.10 7.01
N THR A 125 -21.94 4.39 7.89
CA THR A 125 -23.34 4.57 7.47
C THR A 125 -23.66 5.97 6.94
N GLU A 126 -22.93 6.99 7.36
CA GLU A 126 -23.23 8.40 7.05
C GLU A 126 -22.22 9.04 6.10
N GLU A 127 -21.02 8.48 5.96
CA GLU A 127 -19.96 9.04 5.12
C GLU A 127 -19.59 8.06 4.00
N LEU A 128 -19.11 6.85 4.33
CA LEU A 128 -18.70 5.86 3.32
C LEU A 128 -19.84 5.48 2.38
N PHE A 129 -21.07 5.36 2.88
CA PHE A 129 -22.22 5.08 2.03
C PHE A 129 -22.49 6.18 1.00
N GLU A 130 -22.01 7.40 1.25
CA GLU A 130 -22.11 8.53 0.33
C GLU A 130 -21.04 8.55 -0.76
N GLU A 131 -20.01 7.71 -0.63
CA GLU A 131 -18.91 7.62 -1.59
C GLU A 131 -19.33 6.98 -2.91
N TYR A 132 -18.76 7.50 -3.99
CA TYR A 132 -18.96 7.02 -5.35
C TYR A 132 -17.78 6.18 -5.78
N ILE A 133 -18.07 4.99 -6.32
CA ILE A 133 -17.04 4.03 -6.68
C ILE A 133 -17.27 3.49 -8.09
N PHE A 134 -16.16 3.14 -8.74
CA PHE A 134 -16.18 2.42 -10.01
C PHE A 134 -16.41 0.94 -9.76
N GLN A 135 -17.52 0.43 -10.26
CA GLN A 135 -17.82 -1.00 -10.16
C GLN A 135 -17.19 -1.72 -11.35
N ALA A 136 -15.90 -2.03 -11.28
CA ALA A 136 -15.18 -2.76 -12.34
C ALA A 136 -15.74 -4.18 -12.59
N GLY A 137 -16.67 -4.68 -11.76
CA GLY A 137 -17.38 -5.94 -12.02
C GLY A 137 -16.50 -7.19 -12.03
N ILE A 138 -15.28 -7.10 -11.51
CA ILE A 138 -14.27 -8.16 -11.60
C ILE A 138 -14.57 -9.25 -10.57
N PRO A 139 -14.81 -10.50 -11.00
CA PRO A 139 -15.06 -11.60 -10.10
C PRO A 139 -13.91 -11.80 -9.10
N GLY A 140 -14.23 -11.79 -7.81
CA GLY A 140 -13.27 -12.06 -6.74
C GLY A 140 -12.56 -10.84 -6.16
N MET A 141 -12.73 -9.65 -6.75
CA MET A 141 -12.16 -8.41 -6.20
C MET A 141 -12.90 -7.97 -4.92
N THR A 142 -12.15 -7.51 -3.92
CA THR A 142 -12.67 -6.87 -2.70
C THR A 142 -12.13 -5.46 -2.63
N MET A 143 -13.01 -4.48 -2.42
CA MET A 143 -12.66 -3.07 -2.31
C MET A 143 -12.36 -2.77 -0.84
N HIS A 144 -11.19 -2.20 -0.58
CA HIS A 144 -10.75 -1.82 0.75
C HIS A 144 -10.80 -0.30 0.88
N PHE A 145 -11.41 0.18 1.96
CA PHE A 145 -11.41 1.58 2.36
C PHE A 145 -10.69 1.72 3.69
N ILE A 146 -9.86 2.74 3.84
CA ILE A 146 -9.15 3.02 5.09
C ILE A 146 -9.74 4.29 5.69
N TYR A 147 -10.22 4.23 6.94
CA TYR A 147 -10.84 5.37 7.61
C TYR A 147 -9.95 6.63 7.60
N GLU A 148 -8.65 6.44 7.81
CA GLU A 148 -7.66 7.52 7.86
C GLU A 148 -7.42 8.21 6.50
N GLU A 149 -7.91 7.66 5.37
CA GLU A 149 -7.92 8.37 4.09
C GLU A 149 -8.96 9.51 4.08
N PHE A 150 -10.02 9.37 4.88
CA PHE A 150 -11.09 10.37 5.03
C PHE A 150 -10.87 11.26 6.26
N HIS A 151 -10.30 10.68 7.31
CA HIS A 151 -10.02 11.35 8.58
C HIS A 151 -8.55 11.15 8.99
N PRO A 152 -7.60 11.86 8.36
CA PRO A 152 -6.18 11.65 8.59
C PRO A 152 -5.79 11.81 10.07
N ASP A 153 -5.19 10.76 10.63
CA ASP A 153 -4.48 10.83 11.91
C ASP A 153 -2.98 10.65 11.66
N HIS A 154 -2.32 11.78 11.41
CA HIS A 154 -0.88 11.80 11.11
C HIS A 154 -0.05 11.18 12.24
N LYS A 155 -0.50 11.25 13.50
CA LYS A 155 0.24 10.68 14.61
C LYS A 155 0.23 9.16 14.56
N ILE A 156 -0.92 8.57 14.25
CA ILE A 156 -1.06 7.12 14.08
C ILE A 156 -0.27 6.66 12.85
N ASP A 157 -0.39 7.37 11.72
CA ASP A 157 0.33 7.02 10.49
C ASP A 157 1.85 7.03 10.69
N LEU A 158 2.40 8.13 11.21
CA LEU A 158 3.83 8.24 11.54
C LEU A 158 4.29 7.13 12.51
N GLY A 159 3.45 6.79 13.50
CA GLY A 159 3.72 5.69 14.44
C GLY A 159 3.75 4.32 13.77
N ASN A 160 2.82 4.06 12.84
CA ASN A 160 2.74 2.81 12.08
C ASN A 160 3.89 2.67 11.09
N LYS A 161 4.22 3.73 10.34
CA LYS A 161 5.38 3.75 9.43
C LYS A 161 6.70 3.53 10.17
N ALA A 162 6.88 4.21 11.30
CA ALA A 162 8.05 4.00 12.16
C ALA A 162 8.15 2.55 12.66
N LYS A 163 7.04 1.96 13.10
CA LYS A 163 6.96 0.56 13.50
C LYS A 163 7.31 -0.38 12.34
N ASN A 164 6.75 -0.16 11.14
CA ASN A 164 7.02 -0.97 9.97
C ASN A 164 8.51 -0.96 9.61
N PHE A 165 9.11 0.23 9.55
CA PHE A 165 10.54 0.41 9.32
C PHE A 165 11.38 -0.37 10.34
N ILE A 166 11.13 -0.20 11.64
CA ILE A 166 11.88 -0.87 12.72
C ILE A 166 11.68 -2.40 12.67
N MET A 167 10.47 -2.87 12.38
CA MET A 167 10.19 -4.30 12.25
C MET A 167 10.87 -4.92 11.02
N ALA A 168 10.88 -4.21 9.89
CA ALA A 168 11.59 -4.62 8.69
C ALA A 168 13.11 -4.66 8.94
N TRP A 169 13.65 -3.71 9.70
CA TRP A 169 15.04 -3.74 10.18
C TRP A 169 15.33 -5.00 10.99
N PHE A 170 14.53 -5.30 12.01
CA PHE A 170 14.73 -6.49 12.84
C PHE A 170 14.62 -7.80 12.07
N LYS A 171 13.83 -7.84 11.01
CA LYS A 171 13.67 -9.00 10.13
C LYS A 171 14.68 -9.03 8.98
N LYS A 172 15.51 -7.99 8.84
CA LYS A 172 16.44 -7.82 7.72
C LYS A 172 15.74 -7.90 6.36
N GLU A 173 14.61 -7.21 6.21
CA GLU A 173 13.79 -7.18 4.99
C GLU A 173 14.04 -5.84 4.25
N PRO A 174 15.12 -5.71 3.46
CA PRO A 174 15.52 -4.43 2.88
C PRO A 174 14.47 -3.85 1.93
N ASP A 175 13.75 -4.68 1.18
CA ASP A 175 12.67 -4.22 0.30
C ASP A 175 11.59 -3.49 1.10
N LYS A 176 11.18 -4.06 2.24
CA LYS A 176 10.19 -3.43 3.14
C LYS A 176 10.69 -2.16 3.79
N ILE A 177 12.00 -2.06 4.03
CA ILE A 177 12.60 -0.80 4.48
C ILE A 177 12.47 0.26 3.39
N LEU A 178 12.82 -0.06 2.14
CA LEU A 178 12.77 0.89 1.02
C LEU A 178 11.35 1.39 0.74
N TRP A 179 10.33 0.57 0.98
CA TRP A 179 8.91 0.98 0.85
C TRP A 179 8.51 2.12 1.79
N GLU A 180 9.20 2.29 2.93
CA GLU A 180 8.94 3.37 3.88
C GLU A 180 9.82 4.61 3.64
N LEU A 181 10.74 4.55 2.67
CA LEU A 181 11.69 5.61 2.38
C LEU A 181 11.24 6.51 1.23
N ALA A 182 11.55 7.79 1.37
CA ALA A 182 11.54 8.74 0.26
C ALA A 182 12.52 8.28 -0.84
N ASP A 183 12.31 8.76 -2.07
CA ASP A 183 13.18 8.42 -3.22
C ASP A 183 14.63 8.88 -3.03
N ARG A 184 14.84 9.87 -2.16
CA ARG A 184 16.15 10.39 -1.79
C ARG A 184 16.30 10.48 -0.28
N ILE A 185 17.32 9.81 0.24
CA ILE A 185 17.70 9.90 1.65
C ILE A 185 18.78 10.93 1.84
N ILE A 186 18.49 11.97 2.62
CA ILE A 186 19.45 13.00 2.98
C ILE A 186 20.43 12.42 4.01
N LEU A 187 21.71 12.77 3.90
CA LEU A 187 22.77 12.42 4.85
C LEU A 187 23.14 13.63 5.73
N PRO A 188 23.81 13.42 6.88
CA PRO A 188 24.19 14.52 7.78
C PRO A 188 25.10 15.59 7.15
N ASP A 189 25.83 15.25 6.09
CA ASP A 189 26.70 16.17 5.35
C ASP A 189 25.94 16.96 4.25
N GLY A 190 24.62 16.75 4.13
CA GLY A 190 23.76 17.38 3.13
C GLY A 190 23.77 16.71 1.76
N SER A 191 24.54 15.63 1.57
CA SER A 191 24.45 14.80 0.37
C SER A 191 23.19 13.93 0.41
N ALA A 192 22.79 13.35 -0.74
CA ALA A 192 21.62 12.49 -0.84
C ALA A 192 21.98 11.15 -1.49
N LEU A 193 21.35 10.07 -1.02
CA LEU A 193 21.46 8.73 -1.57
C LEU A 193 20.16 8.33 -2.27
N SER A 194 20.28 7.65 -3.41
CA SER A 194 19.13 7.01 -4.06
C SER A 194 18.71 5.72 -3.34
N LYS A 195 17.50 5.23 -3.62
CA LYS A 195 17.02 3.93 -3.11
C LYS A 195 17.96 2.78 -3.45
N GLU A 196 18.57 2.76 -4.65
CA GLU A 196 19.55 1.72 -5.03
C GLU A 196 20.81 1.78 -4.16
N GLN A 197 21.30 2.98 -3.86
CA GLN A 197 22.47 3.15 -3.01
C GLN A 197 22.18 2.75 -1.56
N ILE A 198 20.98 3.06 -1.05
CA ILE A 198 20.53 2.60 0.26
C ILE A 198 20.34 1.09 0.29
N MET A 199 19.78 0.49 -0.76
CA MET A 199 19.64 -0.97 -0.91
C MET A 199 20.99 -1.66 -0.74
N GLN A 200 22.01 -1.21 -1.46
CA GLN A 200 23.35 -1.80 -1.37
C GLN A 200 23.93 -1.67 0.05
N LYS A 201 23.74 -0.52 0.71
CA LYS A 201 24.18 -0.33 2.10
C LYS A 201 23.43 -1.25 3.08
N LEU A 202 22.12 -1.42 2.92
CA LEU A 202 21.33 -2.33 3.75
C LEU A 202 21.80 -3.77 3.60
N LEU A 203 22.00 -4.24 2.37
CA LEU A 203 22.51 -5.58 2.09
C LEU A 203 23.89 -5.80 2.73
N MET A 204 24.85 -4.89 2.49
CA MET A 204 26.18 -4.97 3.10
C MET A 204 26.11 -5.00 4.64
N THR A 205 25.24 -4.18 5.23
CA THR A 205 25.06 -4.15 6.70
C THR A 205 24.46 -5.45 7.20
N PHE A 206 23.43 -5.97 6.52
CA PHE A 206 22.76 -7.20 6.90
C PHE A 206 23.61 -8.45 6.68
N ASP A 207 24.56 -8.43 5.74
CA ASP A 207 25.51 -9.52 5.53
C ASP A 207 26.51 -9.69 6.69
N CYS A 208 26.84 -8.60 7.42
CA CYS A 208 27.67 -8.68 8.62
C CYS A 208 27.00 -9.45 9.77
N TYR A 209 25.66 -9.56 9.76
CA TYR A 209 24.89 -10.15 10.85
C TYR A 209 24.18 -11.42 10.40
N SER A 210 24.48 -12.55 11.03
CA SER A 210 23.73 -13.80 10.82
C SER A 210 22.27 -13.74 11.32
N GLY A 211 21.97 -12.88 12.31
CA GLY A 211 20.60 -12.66 12.78
C GLY A 211 20.50 -11.69 13.95
N PHE A 212 19.27 -11.25 14.23
CA PHE A 212 18.91 -10.40 15.36
C PHE A 212 17.97 -11.15 16.32
N ALA A 213 18.21 -11.03 17.62
CA ALA A 213 17.41 -11.67 18.67
C ALA A 213 17.07 -10.67 19.78
N GLU A 214 16.05 -11.01 20.58
CA GLU A 214 15.57 -10.18 21.70
C GLU A 214 15.21 -8.74 21.27
N CYS A 215 14.72 -8.59 20.05
CA CYS A 215 14.40 -7.30 19.46
C CYS A 215 13.28 -6.59 20.21
N LYS A 216 13.56 -5.38 20.70
CA LYS A 216 12.64 -4.51 21.39
C LYS A 216 12.76 -3.11 20.84
N TYR A 217 11.64 -2.39 20.82
CA TYR A 217 11.61 -0.98 20.49
C TYR A 217 10.60 -0.25 21.36
N VAL A 218 10.78 1.06 21.48
CA VAL A 218 9.80 2.00 22.03
C VAL A 218 9.80 3.25 21.17
N ILE A 219 8.61 3.77 20.87
CA ILE A 219 8.45 5.11 20.31
C ILE A 219 8.17 6.03 21.50
N SER A 220 9.05 7.01 21.71
CA SER A 220 8.98 7.92 22.86
C SER A 220 8.29 9.23 22.53
N ASP A 221 8.46 9.73 21.31
CA ASP A 221 7.86 10.99 20.86
C ASP A 221 7.52 10.95 19.37
N ILE A 222 6.44 11.63 19.02
CA ILE A 222 6.02 11.88 17.64
C ILE A 222 5.62 13.35 17.58
N SER A 223 6.38 14.15 16.84
CA SER A 223 6.11 15.56 16.58
C SER A 223 6.05 15.81 15.08
N PHE A 224 5.13 16.68 14.66
CA PHE A 224 4.96 17.02 13.26
C PHE A 224 4.44 18.46 13.11
N GLU A 225 4.80 19.07 11.99
CA GLU A 225 4.33 20.38 11.55
C GLU A 225 3.80 20.24 10.13
N ILE A 226 2.58 20.73 9.90
CA ILE A 226 1.90 20.65 8.61
C ILE A 226 1.53 22.06 8.18
N ASN A 227 1.88 22.38 6.94
CA ASN A 227 1.55 23.63 6.25
C ASN A 227 0.81 23.26 4.96
N ASP A 228 -0.50 23.48 4.96
CA ASP A 228 -1.42 23.08 3.89
C ASP A 228 -1.27 21.58 3.58
N ASP A 229 -0.79 21.23 2.39
CA ASP A 229 -0.66 19.83 1.91
C ASP A 229 0.76 19.26 2.10
N SER A 230 1.63 19.98 2.81
CA SER A 230 3.04 19.59 3.02
C SER A 230 3.41 19.65 4.50
N GLY A 231 4.42 18.91 4.90
CA GLY A 231 4.77 18.84 6.32
C GLY A 231 6.08 18.13 6.59
N THR A 232 6.56 18.27 7.81
CA THR A 232 7.71 17.52 8.32
C THR A 232 7.35 16.88 9.65
N ALA A 233 7.93 15.72 9.93
CA ALA A 233 7.75 15.06 11.20
C ALA A 233 9.04 14.44 11.71
N LEU A 234 9.11 14.28 13.02
CA LEU A 234 10.15 13.57 13.73
C LEU A 234 9.50 12.51 14.62
N VAL A 235 9.91 11.26 14.43
CA VAL A 235 9.61 10.16 15.35
C VAL A 235 10.89 9.80 16.08
N GLU A 236 10.85 9.91 17.40
CA GLU A 236 11.95 9.51 18.28
C GLU A 236 11.60 8.24 19.05
N GLY A 237 12.60 7.39 19.23
CA GLY A 237 12.44 6.15 19.98
C GLY A 237 13.77 5.56 20.41
N ALA A 238 13.72 4.32 20.86
CA ALA A 238 14.91 3.53 21.14
C ALA A 238 14.70 2.08 20.72
N VAL A 239 15.80 1.43 20.33
CA VAL A 239 15.85 0.01 20.00
C VAL A 239 16.87 -0.71 20.88
N SER A 240 16.62 -1.99 21.14
CA SER A 240 17.55 -2.89 21.81
C SER A 240 17.42 -4.27 21.19
N TYR A 241 18.53 -4.86 20.77
CA TYR A 241 18.58 -6.20 20.21
C TYR A 241 19.99 -6.78 20.33
N ASN A 242 20.09 -8.10 20.21
CA ASN A 242 21.36 -8.81 20.15
C ASN A 242 21.64 -9.19 18.69
N ALA A 243 22.78 -8.77 18.15
CA ALA A 243 23.19 -9.10 16.80
C ALA A 243 24.29 -10.16 16.81
N THR A 244 24.13 -11.20 16.01
CA THR A 244 25.12 -12.28 15.91
C THR A 244 25.98 -12.09 14.67
N ILE A 245 27.27 -11.83 14.84
CA ILE A 245 28.25 -11.62 13.78
C ILE A 245 28.84 -12.98 13.39
N ASN A 246 28.76 -13.31 12.10
CA ASN A 246 29.30 -14.56 11.52
C ASN A 246 28.89 -15.87 12.25
N GLY A 247 27.80 -15.86 13.02
CA GLY A 247 27.31 -17.02 13.77
C GLY A 247 28.08 -17.36 15.06
N GLU A 248 29.05 -16.54 15.47
CA GLU A 248 29.95 -16.85 16.59
C GLU A 248 29.83 -15.83 17.73
N GLU A 249 29.92 -14.53 17.42
CA GLU A 249 29.93 -13.47 18.42
C GLU A 249 28.58 -12.78 18.48
N THR A 250 27.99 -12.68 19.68
CA THR A 250 26.78 -11.90 19.90
C THR A 250 27.12 -10.58 20.57
N ILE A 251 26.81 -9.48 19.90
CA ILE A 251 26.93 -8.13 20.44
C ILE A 251 25.57 -7.55 20.80
N ALA A 252 25.49 -6.84 21.92
CA ALA A 252 24.28 -6.12 22.30
C ALA A 252 24.27 -4.73 21.65
N ILE A 253 23.29 -4.48 20.79
CA ILE A 253 23.08 -3.17 20.14
C ILE A 253 21.90 -2.48 20.81
N ARG A 254 22.16 -1.29 21.36
CA ARG A 254 21.16 -0.46 22.04
C ARG A 254 21.41 1.01 21.74
N GLY A 255 20.34 1.76 21.51
CA GLY A 255 20.45 3.19 21.32
C GLY A 255 19.15 3.82 20.85
N ASN A 256 19.20 5.15 20.72
CA ASN A 256 18.07 5.91 20.24
C ASN A 256 17.92 5.73 18.73
N CYS A 257 16.69 5.69 18.24
CA CYS A 257 16.37 5.77 16.83
C CYS A 257 15.63 7.08 16.55
N LYS A 258 15.90 7.67 15.39
CA LYS A 258 15.21 8.88 14.91
C LYS A 258 14.82 8.69 13.46
N LEU A 259 13.58 8.97 13.13
CA LEU A 259 13.07 8.93 11.76
C LEU A 259 12.49 10.31 11.45
N TYR A 260 12.93 10.91 10.35
CA TYR A 260 12.44 12.19 9.87
C TYR A 260 11.63 11.94 8.62
N PHE A 261 10.43 12.52 8.59
CA PHE A 261 9.47 12.32 7.52
C PHE A 261 9.13 13.63 6.83
N SER A 262 8.83 13.53 5.54
CA SER A 262 8.23 14.58 4.73
C SER A 262 6.83 14.13 4.32
N LEU A 263 5.86 15.04 4.38
CA LEU A 263 4.51 14.84 3.86
C LEU A 263 4.45 15.44 2.46
N GLU A 264 4.24 14.59 1.47
CA GLU A 264 4.03 14.99 0.07
C GLU A 264 2.84 14.21 -0.50
N TYR A 265 1.93 14.91 -1.19
CA TYR A 265 0.74 14.30 -1.79
C TYR A 265 -0.13 13.48 -0.82
N GLY A 266 -0.16 13.87 0.46
CA GLY A 266 -0.90 13.17 1.51
C GLY A 266 -0.16 11.96 2.12
N TRP A 267 1.07 11.67 1.69
CA TRP A 267 1.85 10.52 2.16
C TRP A 267 3.08 10.94 2.95
N TRP A 268 3.32 10.27 4.08
CA TRP A 268 4.54 10.43 4.87
C TRP A 268 5.63 9.46 4.40
N ASP A 269 6.80 9.99 4.08
CA ASP A 269 7.97 9.20 3.69
C ASP A 269 9.19 9.54 4.53
N ILE A 270 10.00 8.53 4.89
CA ILE A 270 11.23 8.74 5.65
C ILE A 270 12.31 9.29 4.70
N PHE A 271 12.72 10.54 4.89
CA PHE A 271 13.81 11.15 4.11
C PHE A 271 15.16 11.12 4.86
N PHE A 272 15.16 10.84 6.16
CA PHE A 272 16.37 10.63 6.96
C PHE A 272 16.06 9.68 8.12
N PHE A 273 17.00 8.78 8.42
CA PHE A 273 16.90 7.95 9.61
C PHE A 273 18.24 7.77 10.32
N HIS A 274 18.15 7.54 11.62
CA HIS A 274 19.21 7.01 12.45
C HIS A 274 18.69 5.78 13.18
N ILE A 275 19.32 4.63 12.96
CA ILE A 275 19.06 3.41 13.72
C ILE A 275 20.40 2.78 14.15
N PRO A 276 20.55 2.40 15.44
CA PRO A 276 21.73 1.68 15.91
C PRO A 276 21.99 0.42 15.09
N GLY A 277 23.25 0.20 14.68
CA GLY A 277 23.67 -0.94 13.86
C GLY A 277 23.79 -0.65 12.35
N PHE A 278 23.21 0.45 11.84
CA PHE A 278 23.30 0.78 10.40
C PHE A 278 24.67 1.30 9.95
N ASN A 279 25.38 2.01 10.82
CA ASN A 279 26.73 2.52 10.56
C ASN A 279 27.81 1.76 11.34
N SER A 280 27.48 0.61 11.93
CA SER A 280 28.43 -0.23 12.66
C SER A 280 29.09 -1.21 11.70
N PRO A 281 30.41 -1.44 11.81
CA PRO A 281 31.17 -2.32 10.92
C PRO A 281 30.71 -3.78 10.98
#